data_AF-A0A4Q6G5X4-F1
#
_entry.id   AF-A0A4Q6G5X4-F1
#
_cell.length_a   1.000
_cell.length_b   1.000
_cell.length_c   1.000
_cell.angle_alpha   90.00
_cell.angle_beta   90.00
_cell.angle_gamma   90.00
#
_symmetry.space_group_name_H-M   'P 1'
#
loop_
_entity.id
_entity.type
_entity.pdbx_description
1 polymer ?
#
loop_
_entity_poly.entity_id
_entity_poly.type
_entity_poly.pdbx_seq_one_letter_code
_entity_poly.pdbx_strand_id
1 'polypeptide(L)'
;MNQAVSRGPIAAFFVGLWNVINFTRKLVLNFLFFGLLFLFLVIFVAAVGRGNGVKPLLERTTLVIAPEGRLVEQFSADPATRALAKAFGDKNAEEVQLRDLVRAIDAARE
;
A
#
# COMPACT_ATOMS: atom_id res chain seq x y z
N MET A 1 17.68 40.14 -38.64
CA MET A 1 17.73 38.91 -39.48
C MET A 1 18.51 37.86 -38.70
N ASN A 2 17.83 36.98 -37.96
CA ASN A 2 18.49 35.91 -37.21
C ASN A 2 18.90 34.81 -38.17
N GLN A 3 20.19 34.71 -38.46
CA GLN A 3 20.74 33.65 -39.30
C GLN A 3 20.73 32.34 -38.52
N ALA A 4 19.98 31.36 -39.02
CA ALA A 4 20.06 29.99 -38.55
C ALA A 4 21.45 29.46 -38.91
N VAL A 5 22.33 29.37 -37.91
CA VAL A 5 23.65 28.76 -38.06
C VAL A 5 23.44 27.29 -38.46
N SER A 6 23.65 26.99 -39.74
CA SER A 6 23.62 25.62 -40.22
C SER A 6 24.74 24.84 -39.52
N ARG A 7 24.36 23.90 -38.66
CA ARG A 7 25.30 23.02 -37.97
C ARG A 7 25.90 22.12 -39.04
N GLY A 8 27.17 22.33 -39.38
CA GLY A 8 27.86 21.49 -40.36
C GLY A 8 27.75 20.00 -40.02
N PRO A 9 27.80 19.10 -41.01
CA PRO A 9 27.55 17.66 -40.83
C PRO A 9 28.47 17.00 -39.78
N ILE A 10 29.69 17.53 -39.61
CA ILE A 10 30.64 17.10 -38.57
C ILE A 10 30.14 17.48 -37.18
N ALA A 11 29.62 18.69 -37.00
CA ALA A 11 29.02 19.13 -35.73
C ALA A 11 27.78 18.29 -35.38
N ALA A 12 26.99 17.87 -36.38
CA ALA A 12 25.86 16.97 -36.16
C ALA A 12 26.30 15.58 -35.65
N PHE A 13 27.40 15.04 -36.15
CA PHE A 13 27.99 13.77 -35.68
C PHE A 13 28.44 13.85 -34.21
N PHE A 14 29.18 14.89 -33.83
CA PHE A 14 29.63 15.08 -32.45
C PHE A 14 28.45 15.34 -31.48
N VAL A 15 27.42 16.07 -31.92
CA VAL A 15 26.19 16.25 -31.13
C VAL A 15 25.43 14.94 -30.97
N GLY A 16 25.39 14.10 -32.01
CA GLY A 16 24.83 12.75 -31.93
C GLY A 16 25.54 11.88 -30.90
N LEU A 17 26.88 11.86 -30.93
CA LEU A 17 27.69 11.10 -29.98
C LEU A 17 27.50 11.59 -28.53
N TRP A 18 27.44 12.91 -28.34
CA TRP A 18 27.15 13.52 -27.04
C TRP A 18 25.75 13.16 -26.54
N ASN A 19 24.76 13.11 -27.43
CA ASN A 19 23.41 12.67 -27.08
C ASN A 19 23.37 11.20 -26.66
N VAL A 20 24.16 10.31 -27.25
CA VAL A 20 24.25 8.89 -26.83
C VAL A 20 24.79 8.78 -25.41
N ILE A 21 25.82 9.54 -25.06
CA ILE A 21 26.38 9.55 -23.70
C ILE A 21 25.34 10.04 -22.68
N ASN A 22 24.65 11.13 -23.01
CA ASN A 22 23.59 11.66 -22.15
C ASN A 22 22.37 10.74 -22.07
N PHE A 23 22.01 10.08 -23.16
CA PHE A 23 20.95 9.08 -23.20
C PHE A 23 21.30 7.89 -22.32
N THR A 24 22.53 7.37 -22.42
CA THR A 24 23.00 6.25 -21.61
C THR A 24 22.96 6.59 -20.13
N ARG A 25 23.39 7.80 -19.74
CA ARG A 25 23.29 8.27 -18.35
C ARG A 25 21.85 8.31 -17.86
N LYS A 26 20.93 8.85 -18.66
CA LYS A 26 19.50 8.90 -18.34
C LYS A 26 18.89 7.50 -18.29
N LEU A 27 19.29 6.60 -19.18
CA LEU A 27 18.81 5.22 -19.26
C LEU A 27 19.21 4.43 -18.01
N VAL A 28 20.48 4.49 -17.62
CA VAL A 28 20.98 3.78 -16.42
C VAL A 28 20.30 4.31 -15.15
N LEU A 29 20.19 5.63 -14.98
CA LEU A 29 19.51 6.22 -13.83
C LEU A 29 18.02 5.84 -13.80
N ASN A 30 17.34 5.87 -14.94
CA ASN A 30 15.94 5.45 -15.04
C ASN A 30 15.78 3.96 -14.72
N PHE A 31 16.62 3.08 -15.27
CA PHE A 31 16.57 1.65 -14.97
C PHE A 31 16.82 1.36 -13.49
N LEU A 32 17.77 2.06 -12.88
CA LEU A 32 18.05 1.94 -11.45
C LEU A 32 16.86 2.45 -10.62
N PHE A 33 16.28 3.59 -10.99
CA PHE A 33 15.11 4.14 -10.32
C PHE A 33 13.89 3.23 -10.43
N PHE A 34 13.53 2.79 -11.64
CA PHE A 34 12.40 1.90 -11.86
C PHE A 34 12.64 0.51 -11.25
N GLY A 35 13.87 -0.01 -11.32
CA GLY A 35 14.24 -1.26 -10.68
C GLY A 35 14.13 -1.20 -9.17
N LEU A 36 14.60 -0.12 -8.55
CA LEU A 36 14.45 0.10 -7.11
C LEU A 36 12.99 0.29 -6.72
N LEU A 37 12.22 1.07 -7.48
CA LEU A 37 10.78 1.26 -7.27
C LEU A 37 10.02 -0.07 -7.37
N PHE A 38 10.35 -0.89 -8.37
CA PHE A 38 9.77 -2.22 -8.54
C PHE A 38 10.12 -3.14 -7.38
N LEU A 39 11.38 -3.13 -6.92
CA LEU A 39 11.81 -3.88 -5.73
C LEU A 39 11.01 -3.45 -4.49
N PHE A 40 10.88 -2.15 -4.25
CA PHE A 40 10.07 -1.63 -3.16
C PHE A 40 8.61 -2.07 -3.27
N LEU A 41 8.02 -2.01 -4.46
CA LEU A 41 6.65 -2.44 -4.70
C LEU A 41 6.46 -3.93 -4.40
N VAL A 42 7.38 -4.79 -4.84
CA VAL A 42 7.34 -6.24 -4.56
C VAL A 42 7.44 -6.49 -3.06
N ILE A 43 8.37 -5.82 -2.36
CA ILE A 43 8.51 -5.94 -0.90
C ILE A 43 7.23 -5.47 -0.20
N PHE A 44 6.65 -4.35 -0.64
CA PHE A 44 5.42 -3.80 -0.08
C PHE A 44 4.24 -4.77 -0.26
N VAL A 45 4.03 -5.29 -1.47
CA VAL A 45 2.97 -6.29 -1.73
C VAL A 45 3.21 -7.57 -0.94
N ALA A 46 4.46 -8.02 -0.82
CA ALA A 46 4.78 -9.19 0.00
C ALA A 46 4.53 -8.94 1.50
N ALA A 47 4.78 -7.73 1.99
CA ALA A 47 4.50 -7.35 3.38
C ALA A 47 3.00 -7.24 3.65
N VAL A 48 2.23 -6.60 2.77
CA VAL A 48 0.77 -6.47 2.88
C VAL A 48 0.07 -7.83 2.67
N GLY A 49 0.53 -8.62 1.71
CA GLY A 49 -0.01 -9.94 1.42
C GLY A 49 0.30 -11.00 2.48
N ARG A 50 1.26 -10.75 3.37
CA ARG A 50 1.51 -11.55 4.58
C ARG A 50 0.61 -11.16 5.76
N GLY A 51 -0.39 -10.29 5.56
CA GLY A 51 -1.49 -10.17 6.50
C GLY A 51 -2.20 -11.53 6.59
N ASN A 52 -1.87 -12.30 7.64
CA ASN A 52 -2.42 -13.60 8.02
C ASN A 52 -3.55 -14.05 7.10
N GLY A 53 -3.19 -14.74 6.02
CA GLY A 53 -4.16 -15.38 5.14
C GLY A 53 -5.12 -16.14 6.03
N VAL A 54 -6.40 -15.80 5.94
CA VAL A 54 -7.48 -16.38 6.73
C VAL A 54 -7.32 -17.89 6.60
N LYS A 55 -6.79 -18.54 7.63
CA LYS A 55 -6.67 -20.00 7.61
C LYS A 55 -8.08 -20.51 7.33
N PRO A 56 -8.26 -21.41 6.35
CA PRO A 56 -9.58 -21.92 6.04
C PRO A 56 -10.20 -22.40 7.34
N LEU A 57 -11.38 -21.85 7.66
CA LEU A 57 -12.11 -22.19 8.87
C LEU A 57 -12.43 -23.68 8.79
N LEU A 58 -11.78 -24.47 9.64
CA LEU A 58 -12.08 -25.89 9.78
C LEU A 58 -13.47 -26.03 10.40
N GLU A 59 -14.22 -27.06 10.03
CA GLU A 59 -15.61 -27.27 10.47
C GLU A 59 -15.80 -27.37 12.00
N ARG A 60 -14.71 -27.51 12.78
CA ARG A 60 -14.72 -27.64 14.24
C ARG A 60 -13.74 -26.68 14.92
N THR A 61 -13.84 -25.39 14.64
CA THR A 61 -13.07 -24.36 15.35
C THR A 61 -13.82 -23.84 16.58
N THR A 62 -13.13 -23.70 17.71
CA THR A 62 -13.68 -23.05 18.90
C THR A 62 -13.76 -21.54 18.70
N LEU A 63 -14.91 -20.94 19.00
CA LEU A 63 -15.04 -19.49 19.06
C LEU A 63 -14.27 -18.96 20.28
N VAL A 64 -13.22 -18.18 20.03
CA VAL A 64 -12.50 -17.44 21.07
C VAL A 64 -12.95 -15.99 21.04
N ILE A 65 -13.60 -15.54 22.11
CA ILE A 65 -14.07 -14.17 22.27
C ILE A 65 -13.02 -13.39 23.07
N ALA A 66 -12.33 -12.46 22.41
CA ALA A 66 -11.38 -11.54 23.03
C ALA A 66 -11.62 -10.12 22.46
N PRO A 67 -12.65 -9.40 22.96
CA PRO A 67 -12.93 -8.04 22.50
C PRO A 67 -11.81 -7.11 22.97
N GLU A 68 -11.18 -6.43 22.01
CA GLU A 68 -10.21 -5.38 22.27
C GLU A 68 -10.94 -4.03 22.26
N GLY A 69 -10.85 -3.29 23.37
CA GLY A 69 -11.49 -1.98 23.50
C GLY A 69 -12.79 -1.97 24.30
N ARG A 70 -13.51 -0.84 24.23
CA ARG A 70 -14.70 -0.60 25.07
C ARG A 70 -15.96 -1.21 24.47
N LEU A 71 -16.75 -1.90 25.30
CA LEU A 71 -18.08 -2.36 24.90
C LEU A 71 -19.07 -1.21 24.89
N VAL A 72 -19.75 -1.02 23.77
CA VAL A 72 -20.74 0.05 23.58
C VAL A 72 -22.00 -0.49 22.91
N GLU A 73 -23.15 0.12 23.17
CA GLU A 73 -24.39 -0.22 22.47
C GLU A 73 -24.46 0.43 21.08
N GLN A 74 -23.93 1.65 20.96
CA GLN A 74 -23.79 2.38 19.72
C GLN A 74 -22.41 3.02 19.68
N PHE A 75 -21.80 3.06 18.50
CA PHE A 75 -20.50 3.70 18.31
C PHE A 75 -20.59 5.19 18.64
N SER A 76 -19.62 5.69 19.41
CA SER A 76 -19.57 7.13 19.74
C SER A 76 -19.05 7.98 18.58
N ALA A 77 -18.26 7.38 17.69
CA ALA A 77 -17.63 8.03 16.55
C ALA A 77 -18.28 7.65 15.22
N ASP A 78 -18.21 8.56 14.24
CA ASP A 78 -18.66 8.28 12.89
C ASP A 78 -17.78 7.21 12.20
N PRO A 79 -18.31 6.50 11.17
CA PRO A 79 -17.60 5.40 10.52
C PRO A 79 -16.25 5.79 9.92
N ALA A 80 -16.11 7.02 9.43
CA ALA A 80 -14.89 7.48 8.77
C ALA A 80 -13.78 7.78 9.79
N THR A 81 -14.12 8.49 10.87
CA THR A 81 -13.20 8.76 11.99
C THR A 81 -12.69 7.47 12.61
N ARG A 82 -13.56 6.46 12.78
CA ARG A 82 -13.16 5.15 13.31
C ARG A 82 -12.23 4.38 12.36
N ALA A 83 -12.51 4.39 11.06
CA ALA A 83 -11.64 3.73 10.08
C ALA A 83 -10.25 4.35 10.06
N LEU A 84 -10.17 5.68 10.17
CA LEU A 84 -8.91 6.40 10.29
C LEU A 84 -8.19 6.07 11.60
N ALA A 85 -8.88 6.12 12.75
CA ALA A 85 -8.28 5.78 14.05
C ALA A 85 -7.70 4.36 14.06
N LYS A 86 -8.41 3.39 13.47
CA LYS A 86 -7.93 2.00 13.31
C LYS A 86 -6.72 1.91 12.38
N ALA A 87 -6.68 2.67 11.28
CA ALA A 87 -5.53 2.71 10.38
C ALA A 87 -4.28 3.31 11.04
N PHE A 88 -4.45 4.27 11.96
CA PHE A 88 -3.38 4.84 12.78
C PHE A 88 -3.00 3.97 13.99
N GLY A 89 -3.72 2.87 14.25
CA GLY A 89 -3.43 1.95 15.35
C GLY A 89 -3.82 2.47 16.73
N ASP A 90 -4.79 3.39 16.81
CA ASP A 90 -5.29 3.89 18.09
C ASP A 90 -6.21 2.87 18.77
N LYS A 91 -5.63 2.09 19.69
CA LYS A 91 -6.33 1.07 20.48
C LYS A 91 -7.33 1.66 21.49
N ASN A 92 -7.21 2.94 21.85
CA ASN A 92 -8.13 3.57 22.81
C ASN A 92 -9.45 3.99 22.16
N ALA A 93 -9.44 4.15 20.83
CA ALA A 93 -10.62 4.42 20.01
C ALA A 93 -11.31 3.14 19.52
N GLU A 94 -10.80 1.95 19.90
CA GLU A 94 -11.47 0.69 19.57
C GLU A 94 -12.70 0.50 20.46
N GLU A 95 -13.85 0.45 19.80
CA GLU A 95 -15.15 0.17 20.41
C GLU A 95 -15.73 -1.08 19.76
N VAL A 96 -16.31 -1.96 20.58
CA VAL A 96 -16.96 -3.20 20.14
C VAL A 96 -18.45 -3.10 20.46
N GLN A 97 -19.31 -3.35 19.46
CA GLN A 97 -20.75 -3.23 19.63
C GLN A 97 -21.34 -4.46 20.35
N LEU A 98 -22.11 -4.24 21.41
CA LEU A 98 -22.78 -5.31 22.16
C LEU A 98 -23.68 -6.18 21.26
N ARG A 99 -24.41 -5.54 20.34
CA ARG A 99 -25.26 -6.24 19.35
C ARG A 99 -24.47 -7.26 18.52
N ASP A 100 -23.27 -6.88 18.09
CA ASP A 100 -22.47 -7.73 17.21
C ASP A 100 -21.85 -8.89 18.01
N LEU A 101 -21.49 -8.64 19.28
CA LEU A 101 -21.04 -9.69 20.20
C LEU A 101 -22.13 -10.73 20.47
N VAL A 102 -23.35 -10.27 20.79
CA VAL A 102 -24.50 -11.18 21.02
C VAL A 102 -24.79 -11.99 19.76
N ARG A 103 -24.82 -11.33 18.59
CA ARG A 103 -25.02 -12.02 17.31
C ARG A 103 -23.95 -13.07 17.01
N ALA A 104 -22.68 -12.81 17.37
CA ALA A 104 -21.59 -13.76 17.18
C ALA A 104 -21.73 -14.99 18.09
N ILE A 105 -22.21 -14.80 19.33
CA ILE A 105 -22.49 -15.89 20.27
C ILE A 105 -23.65 -16.74 19.76
N ASP A 106 -24.74 -16.10 19.32
CA ASP A 106 -25.90 -16.81 18.78
C ASP A 106 -25.54 -17.62 17.53
N ALA A 107 -24.74 -17.06 16.62
CA ALA A 107 -24.30 -17.75 15.41
C ALA A 107 -23.36 -18.94 15.67
N ALA A 108 -22.66 -18.96 16.80
CA ALA A 108 -21.79 -20.07 17.19
C ALA A 108 -22.53 -21.18 17.96
N ARG A 109 -23.78 -20.92 18.36
CA ARG A 109 -24.63 -21.92 19.01
C ARG A 109 -25.25 -22.88 18.00
N GLU A 110 -25.58 -22.39 16.81
CA GLU A 110 -26.11 -23.18 15.68
C GLU A 110 -25.00 -23.99 14.99
#